data_AF-A0A0D8I574-F1
#
_entry.id   AF-A0A0D8I574-F1
#
_cell.length_a   1.000
_cell.length_b   1.000
_cell.length_c   1.000
_cell.angle_alpha   90.00
_cell.angle_beta   90.00
_cell.angle_gamma   90.00
#
_symmetry.space_group_name_H-M   'P 1'
#
loop_
_entity.id
_entity.type
_entity.pdbx_description
1 polymer ?
#
loop_
_entity_poly.entity_id
_entity_poly.type
_entity_poly.pdbx_seq_one_letter_code
_entity_poly.pdbx_strand_id
1 'polypeptide(L)' 'MADSLKARVREKLLRQLSEDGRRPIHDAEGDDSRLLSVSDDLEALELAQEGDPIIEELAQRYWVP' A
#
# COMPACT_ATOMS: atom_id res chain seq x y z
N MET A 1 10.64 17.41 4.55
CA MET A 1 9.45 16.81 3.89
C MET A 1 9.86 16.47 2.48
N ALA A 2 10.28 15.22 2.23
CA ALA A 2 10.61 14.78 0.88
C ALA A 2 9.31 14.40 0.20
N ASP A 3 8.77 15.31 -0.62
CA ASP A 3 7.54 15.13 -1.40
C ASP A 3 7.75 14.19 -2.61
N SER A 4 8.48 13.09 -2.41
CA SER A 4 8.71 12.08 -3.45
C SER A 4 7.48 11.19 -3.60
N LEU A 5 7.20 10.75 -4.83
CA LEU A 5 6.10 9.84 -5.14
C LEU A 5 6.12 8.61 -4.22
N LYS A 6 7.31 8.05 -3.97
CA LYS A 6 7.52 6.94 -3.02
C LYS A 6 6.95 7.23 -1.64
N ALA A 7 7.31 8.37 -1.05
CA ALA A 7 6.87 8.74 0.30
C ALA A 7 5.34 8.87 0.38
N ARG A 8 4.74 9.43 -0.68
CA ARG A 8 3.30 9.60 -0.75
C ARG A 8 2.56 8.26 -0.93
N VAL A 9 3.06 7.37 -1.81
CA VAL A 9 2.50 6.02 -2.01
C VAL A 9 2.62 5.20 -0.71
N ARG A 10 3.76 5.30 -0.02
CA ARG A 10 3.99 4.64 1.27
C ARG A 10 2.96 5.07 2.31
N GLU A 11 2.72 6.38 2.45
CA GLU A 11 1.73 6.90 3.39
C GLU A 11 0.32 6.37 3.06
N LYS A 12 -0.03 6.30 1.77
CA LYS A 12 -1.32 5.78 1.32
C LYS A 12 -1.53 4.30 1.69
N LEU A 13 -0.54 3.45 1.43
CA LEU A 13 -0.59 2.02 1.76
C LEU A 13 -0.70 1.79 3.27
N LEU A 14 0.07 2.54 4.07
CA LEU A 14 0.00 2.49 5.54
C LEU A 14 -1.37 2.90 6.08
N ARG A 15 -2.00 3.91 5.48
CA ARG A 15 -3.38 4.31 5.82
C ARG A 15 -4.37 3.21 5.50
N GLN A 16 -4.31 2.63 4.29
CA GLN A 16 -5.20 1.52 3.92
C GLN A 16 -5.06 0.33 4.86
N LEU A 17 -3.83 -0.06 5.20
CA LEU A 17 -3.59 -1.15 6.16
C LEU A 17 -4.22 -0.86 7.53
N SER A 18 -4.10 0.38 8.00
CA SER A 18 -4.66 0.82 9.28
C SER A 18 -6.19 0.95 9.27
N GLU A 19 -6.77 1.30 8.13
CA GLU A 19 -8.21 1.50 7.93
C GLU A 19 -8.94 0.16 7.69
N ASP A 20 -8.41 -0.73 6.85
CA ASP A 20 -8.97 -2.07 6.62
C ASP A 20 -8.79 -2.97 7.85
N GLY A 21 -7.67 -2.86 8.58
CA GLY A 21 -7.46 -3.57 9.85
C GLY A 21 -8.42 -3.15 10.98
N ARG A 22 -9.19 -2.06 10.81
CA ARG A 22 -10.22 -1.58 11.75
C ARG A 22 -11.64 -1.97 11.36
N ARG A 23 -11.89 -2.51 10.16
CA ARG A 23 -13.22 -3.00 9.84
C ARG A 23 -13.53 -4.21 10.73
N PRO A 24 -14.69 -4.26 11.41
CA PRO A 24 -15.09 -5.47 12.10
C PRO A 24 -15.20 -6.58 11.05
N ILE A 25 -14.33 -7.58 11.20
CA ILE A 25 -14.30 -8.91 10.58
C ILE A 25 -15.61 -9.68 10.86
N HIS A 26 -16.73 -9.12 10.44
CA HIS A 26 -17.94 -9.89 10.17
C HIS A 26 -17.78 -10.37 8.72
N ASP A 27 -17.57 -11.67 8.54
CA ASP A 27 -17.63 -12.42 7.27
C ASP A 27 -16.34 -12.64 6.44
N ALA A 28 -15.14 -12.67 7.03
CA ALA A 28 -13.96 -13.20 6.32
C ALA A 28 -13.14 -14.18 7.16
N GLU A 29 -13.56 -15.45 7.18
CA GLU A 29 -12.64 -16.58 7.43
C GLU A 29 -11.64 -16.63 6.27
N GLY A 30 -10.55 -15.90 6.42
CA GLY A 30 -9.49 -15.86 5.44
C GLY A 30 -8.74 -14.56 5.60
N ASP A 31 -7.44 -14.68 5.86
CA ASP A 31 -6.46 -13.63 5.67
C ASP A 31 -6.90 -12.73 4.50
N ASP A 32 -7.29 -11.49 4.79
CA ASP A 32 -7.94 -10.64 3.81
C ASP A 32 -6.94 -10.45 2.67
N SER A 33 -7.13 -11.11 1.52
CA SER A 33 -6.11 -11.17 0.45
C SER A 33 -5.66 -9.77 0.00
N ARG A 34 -6.50 -8.76 0.26
CA ARG A 34 -6.19 -7.35 0.06
C ARG A 34 -5.18 -6.80 1.07
N LEU A 35 -5.30 -7.14 2.36
CA LEU A 35 -4.34 -6.76 3.40
C LEU A 35 -2.97 -7.40 3.17
N LEU A 36 -2.95 -8.68 2.75
CA LEU A 36 -1.72 -9.36 2.35
C LEU A 36 -1.07 -8.69 1.14
N SER A 37 -1.84 -8.38 0.10
CA SER A 37 -1.33 -7.68 -1.09
C SER A 37 -0.76 -6.29 -0.72
N VAL A 38 -1.46 -5.51 0.11
CA VAL A 38 -0.99 -4.17 0.53
C VAL A 38 0.29 -4.26 1.35
N SER A 39 0.44 -5.31 2.16
CA SER A 39 1.65 -5.52 2.97
C SER A 39 2.85 -5.91 2.12
N ASP A 40 2.66 -6.82 1.15
CA ASP A 40 3.70 -7.24 0.19
C ASP A 40 4.13 -6.06 -0.70
N ASP A 41 3.16 -5.30 -1.22
CA ASP A 41 3.40 -4.09 -2.02
C ASP A 41 4.15 -3.00 -1.21
N LEU A 42 3.89 -2.90 0.09
CA LEU A 42 4.60 -1.98 0.99
C LEU A 42 6.05 -2.42 1.21
N GLU A 43 6.31 -3.73 1.36
CA GLU A 43 7.67 -4.27 1.48
C GLU A 43 8.46 -4.03 0.18
N ALA A 44 7.85 -4.31 -0.97
CA ALA A 44 8.44 -4.02 -2.28
C ALA A 44 8.76 -2.52 -2.44
N LEU A 45 7.86 -1.64 -2.00
CA LEU A 45 8.10 -0.19 -2.02
C LEU A 45 9.26 0.23 -1.11
N GLU A 46 9.41 -0.36 0.07
CA GLU A 46 10.52 -0.07 0.98
C GLU A 46 11.87 -0.41 0.34
N LEU A 47 11.96 -1.55 -0.34
CA LEU A 47 13.15 -2.02 -1.05
C LEU A 47 13.46 -1.23 -2.32
N ALA A 48 12.45 -0.65 -2.96
CA ALA A 48 12.59 0.12 -4.21
C ALA A 48 13.39 1.42 -3.99
N GLN A 49 14.22 1.81 -4.95
CA GLN A 49 14.93 3.10 -4.91
C GLN A 49 14.06 4.23 -5.48
N GLU A 50 14.36 5.49 -5.17
CA GLU A 50 13.63 6.61 -5.78
C GLU A 50 13.76 6.60 -7.30
N GLY A 51 12.63 6.69 -8.01
CA GLY A 51 12.56 6.60 -9.46
C GLY A 51 12.46 5.16 -10.01
N ASP A 52 12.36 4.15 -9.14
CA ASP A 52 12.08 2.80 -9.56
C ASP A 52 10.67 2.68 -10.18
N PRO A 53 10.50 1.97 -11.30
CA PRO A 53 9.21 1.83 -11.98
C PRO A 53 8.12 1.25 -11.08
N ILE A 54 8.48 0.43 -10.08
CA ILE A 54 7.49 -0.15 -9.16
C ILE A 54 6.74 0.94 -8.36
N ILE A 55 7.39 2.09 -8.09
CA ILE A 55 6.74 3.20 -7.40
C ILE A 55 5.60 3.76 -8.25
N GLU A 56 5.80 3.87 -9.57
CA GLU A 56 4.79 4.36 -10.50
C GLU A 56 3.68 3.33 -10.72
N GLU A 57 4.01 2.04 -10.76
CA GLU A 57 3.00 0.98 -10.83
C GLU A 57 2.12 0.93 -9.58
N LEU A 58 2.74 1.01 -8.39
CA LEU A 58 2.02 1.07 -7.13
C LEU A 58 1.19 2.35 -7.01
N ALA A 59 1.71 3.49 -7.48
CA ALA A 59 0.93 4.72 -7.58
C ALA A 59 -0.29 4.54 -8.48
N GLN A 60 -0.15 3.97 -9.67
CA GLN A 60 -1.29 3.73 -10.56
C GLN A 60 -2.32 2.77 -9.96
N ARG A 61 -1.87 1.76 -9.20
CA ARG A 61 -2.75 0.76 -8.60
C ARG A 61 -3.55 1.31 -7.41
N TYR A 62 -2.92 2.13 -6.58
CA TYR A 62 -3.49 2.57 -5.30
C TYR A 62 -3.94 4.04 -5.27
N TRP A 63 -3.56 4.81 -6.30
CA TRP A 63 -3.80 6.25 -6.44
C TRP A 63 -4.58 6.56 -7.73
N VAL A 64 -5.56 5.74 -8.06
CA VAL A 64 -6.54 6.07 -9.11
C VAL A 64 -7.48 7.19 -8.59
N PRO A 65 -7.72 8.28 -9.34
CA PRO A 65 -8.70 9.31 -8.99
C PRO A 65 -10.15 8.81 -9.03
#